data_AF-A0A917C5I6-F1
#
_entry.id   AF-A0A917C5I6-F1
#
_cell.length_a   1.000
_cell.length_b   1.000
_cell.length_c   1.000
_cell.angle_alpha   90.00
_cell.angle_beta   90.00
_cell.angle_gamma   90.00
#
_symmetry.space_group_name_H-M   'P 1'
#
loop_
_entity.id
_entity.type
_entity.pdbx_description
1 polymer ?
#
loop_
_entity_poly.entity_id
_entity_poly.type
_entity_poly.pdbx_seq_one_letter_code
_entity_poly.pdbx_strand_id
1 'polypeptide(L)' 'MANLEGMKNKFCGVIKHDDAVKYLNDKDKSDFNYLCHLIECGRRKDSKRPVNAYLVINVDEPYAEEVIEILKRNGHWG' A
#
# COMPACT_ATOMS: atom_id res chain seq x y z
N MET A 1 19.78 -2.09 0.15
CA MET A 1 18.49 -1.81 -0.51
C MET A 1 18.20 -2.94 -1.48
N ALA A 2 17.01 -3.52 -1.40
CA ALA A 2 16.65 -4.69 -2.21
C ALA A 2 16.61 -4.39 -3.72
N ASN A 3 16.88 -5.39 -4.57
CA ASN A 3 16.79 -5.23 -6.02
C ASN A 3 15.32 -5.22 -6.50
N LEU A 4 14.87 -4.08 -7.04
CA LEU A 4 13.46 -3.85 -7.43
C LEU A 4 13.17 -4.07 -8.93
N GLU A 5 14.10 -4.65 -9.68
CA GLU A 5 13.92 -4.90 -11.11
C GLU A 5 12.63 -5.72 -11.39
N GLY A 6 11.78 -5.20 -12.28
CA GLY A 6 10.51 -5.82 -12.66
C GLY A 6 9.28 -5.42 -11.83
N MET A 7 9.43 -4.64 -10.75
CA MET A 7 8.31 -4.16 -9.94
C MET A 7 7.40 -3.22 -10.74
N LYS A 8 6.08 -3.49 -10.78
CA LYS A 8 5.11 -2.60 -11.45
C LYS A 8 4.55 -1.56 -10.50
N ASN A 9 4.33 -0.35 -11.02
CA ASN A 9 3.69 0.71 -10.26
C ASN A 9 2.16 0.54 -10.24
N LYS A 10 1.67 -0.31 -9.32
CA LYS A 10 0.23 -0.64 -9.19
C LYS A 10 -0.52 0.26 -8.20
N PHE A 11 0.19 0.96 -7.31
CA PHE A 11 -0.39 1.74 -6.23
C PHE A 11 -0.01 3.22 -6.40
N CYS A 12 -0.93 4.14 -6.12
CA CYS A 12 -0.64 5.57 -6.12
C CYS A 12 0.21 6.01 -4.91
N GLY A 13 0.34 5.16 -3.89
CA GLY A 13 1.19 5.37 -2.72
C GLY A 13 0.87 4.39 -1.61
N VAL A 14 1.81 4.21 -0.68
CA VAL A 14 1.62 3.50 0.58
C VAL A 14 2.07 4.44 1.69
N ILE A 15 1.18 4.72 2.64
CA ILE A 15 1.44 5.67 3.73
C ILE A 15 1.42 4.90 5.04
N LYS A 16 2.50 4.99 5.82
CA LYS A 16 2.52 4.45 7.17
C LYS A 16 1.56 5.26 8.04
N HIS A 17 0.66 4.57 8.74
CA HIS A 17 -0.34 5.22 9.58
C HIS A 17 0.28 6.20 10.59
N ASP A 18 1.37 5.80 11.26
CA ASP A 18 2.03 6.65 12.26
C ASP A 18 2.59 7.95 11.66
N ASP A 19 3.09 7.91 10.43
CA ASP A 19 3.57 9.11 9.73
C ASP A 19 2.41 10.02 9.37
N ALA A 20 1.29 9.46 8.91
CA ALA A 20 0.08 10.24 8.68
C ALA A 20 -0.43 10.91 9.98
N VAL A 21 -0.42 10.19 11.10
CA VAL A 21 -0.82 10.74 12.40
C VAL A 21 0.14 11.84 12.86
N LYS A 22 1.44 11.63 12.69
CA LYS A 22 2.49 12.53 13.18
C LYS A 22 2.65 13.80 12.35
N TYR A 23 2.56 13.70 11.03
CA TYR A 23 2.94 14.79 10.13
C TYR A 23 1.76 15.52 9.48
N LEU A 24 0.57 14.92 9.40
CA LEU A 24 -0.61 15.61 8.88
C LEU A 24 -1.26 16.48 9.96
N ASN A 25 -1.69 17.68 9.59
CA ASN A 25 -2.57 18.49 10.42
C ASN A 25 -4.02 17.94 10.37
N ASP A 26 -4.91 18.48 11.20
CA ASP A 26 -6.28 17.98 11.32
C ASP A 26 -7.10 18.13 10.02
N LYS A 27 -6.85 19.20 9.27
CA LYS A 27 -7.49 19.40 7.96
C LYS A 27 -7.03 18.32 6.98
N ASP A 28 -5.73 18.08 6.88
CA ASP A 28 -5.17 17.09 5.97
C ASP A 28 -5.62 15.67 6.33
N LYS A 29 -5.74 15.35 7.63
CA LYS A 29 -6.31 14.08 8.11
C LYS A 29 -7.77 13.92 7.68
N SER A 30 -8.57 14.97 7.83
CA SER A 30 -9.98 14.97 7.42
C SER A 30 -10.10 14.79 5.91
N ASP A 31 -9.33 15.54 5.13
CA ASP A 31 -9.33 15.44 3.67
C ASP A 31 -8.87 14.06 3.20
N PHE A 32 -7.83 13.49 3.84
CA PHE A 32 -7.35 12.13 3.56
C PHE A 32 -8.43 11.07 3.83
N ASN A 33 -9.09 11.14 4.99
CA ASN A 33 -10.17 10.22 5.34
C ASN A 33 -11.35 10.32 4.36
N TYR A 34 -11.69 11.53 3.92
CA TYR A 34 -12.73 11.76 2.93
C TYR A 34 -12.37 11.10 1.58
N LEU A 35 -11.13 11.25 1.10
CA LEU A 35 -10.67 10.60 -0.11
C LEU A 35 -10.72 9.06 -0.02
N CYS A 36 -10.28 8.49 1.11
CA CYS A 36 -10.41 7.04 1.37
C CYS A 36 -11.87 6.59 1.32
N HIS A 37 -12.78 7.35 1.94
CA HIS A 37 -14.21 7.04 1.96
C HIS A 37 -14.84 7.03 0.56
N LEU A 38 -14.47 7.97 -0.31
CA LEU A 38 -14.95 7.98 -1.70
C LEU A 38 -14.55 6.71 -2.46
N ILE A 39 -13.32 6.24 -2.28
CA ILE A 39 -12.82 5.00 -2.88
C ILE A 39 -13.60 3.80 -2.33
N GLU A 40 -13.80 3.71 -1.02
CA GLU A 40 -14.58 2.64 -0.39
C GLU A 40 -16.02 2.59 -0.93
N CYS A 41 -16.65 3.75 -1.10
CA CYS A 41 -17.99 3.86 -1.69
C CYS A 41 -18.02 3.34 -3.13
N GLY A 42 -17.04 3.70 -3.95
CA GLY A 42 -16.91 3.17 -5.32
C GLY A 42 -16.76 1.65 -5.33
N ARG A 43 -15.90 1.11 -4.45
CA ARG A 43 -15.69 -0.34 -4.32
C ARG A 43 -16.95 -1.09 -3.87
N ARG A 44 -17.73 -0.52 -2.96
CA ARG A 44 -19.04 -1.08 -2.56
C ARG A 44 -20.00 -1.16 -3.74
N LYS A 45 -20.07 -0.12 -4.58
CA LYS A 45 -20.89 -0.11 -5.80
C LYS A 45 -20.47 -1.22 -6.78
N ASP A 46 -19.17 -1.48 -6.86
CA ASP A 46 -18.60 -2.58 -7.65
C ASP A 46 -18.78 -3.97 -7.00
N SER A 47 -19.50 -4.10 -5.87
CA SER A 47 -19.60 -5.34 -5.09
C SER A 47 -18.25 -5.91 -4.63
N LYS A 48 -17.24 -5.05 -4.46
CA LYS A 48 -15.90 -5.40 -3.95
C LYS A 48 -15.81 -5.12 -2.46
N ARG A 49 -14.87 -5.78 -1.79
CA ARG A 49 -14.53 -5.48 -0.39
C ARG A 49 -14.15 -3.98 -0.27
N PRO A 50 -14.76 -3.19 0.62
CA PRO A 50 -14.54 -1.73 0.66
C PRO A 50 -13.08 -1.37 0.95
N VAL A 51 -12.51 -2.03 1.96
CA VAL A 51 -11.10 -1.86 2.38
C VAL A 51 -10.32 -3.11 1.99
N ASN A 52 -9.23 -2.91 1.23
CA ASN A 52 -8.28 -3.99 0.95
C ASN A 52 -7.30 -4.14 2.12
N ALA A 53 -6.89 -5.38 2.37
CA ALA A 53 -5.78 -5.66 3.27
C ALA A 53 -4.59 -6.13 2.43
N TYR A 54 -3.42 -5.54 2.65
CA TYR A 54 -2.19 -5.88 1.96
C TYR A 54 -1.11 -6.17 3.00
N LEU A 55 -0.25 -7.15 2.72
CA LEU A 55 1.03 -7.25 3.41
C LEU A 55 2.00 -6.31 2.70
N VAL A 56 2.47 -5.29 3.42
CA VAL A 56 3.45 -4.32 2.92
C VAL A 56 4.77 -4.57 3.64
N ILE A 57 5.85 -4.62 2.87
CA ILE A 57 7.21 -4.78 3.39
C ILE A 57 8.02 -3.57 3.00
N ASN A 58 8.72 -2.99 3.98
CA ASN A 58 9.69 -1.95 3.71
C ASN A 58 10.94 -2.58 3.06
N VAL A 59 11.37 -2.05 1.92
CA VAL A 59 12.46 -2.60 1.10
C VAL A 59 13.86 -2.38 1.71
N ASP A 60 13.93 -1.55 2.75
CA ASP A 60 15.15 -1.31 3.52
C ASP A 60 15.39 -2.36 4.61
N GLU A 61 14.40 -3.21 4.89
CA GLU A 61 14.52 -4.27 5.89
C GLU A 61 15.45 -5.39 5.40
N PRO A 62 16.26 -6.01 6.28
CA PRO A 62 17.24 -7.01 5.87
C PRO A 62 16.64 -8.27 5.24
N TYR A 63 15.36 -8.55 5.49
CA TYR A 63 14.62 -9.68 4.94
C TYR A 63 13.87 -9.36 3.63
N ALA A 64 13.94 -8.12 3.13
CA ALA A 64 13.19 -7.72 1.94
C ALA A 64 13.56 -8.57 0.71
N GLU A 65 14.85 -8.88 0.53
CA GLU A 65 15.35 -9.70 -0.58
C GLU A 65 14.76 -11.12 -0.57
N GLU A 66 14.64 -11.74 0.60
CA GLU A 66 14.04 -13.06 0.74
C GLU A 66 12.58 -13.07 0.30
N VAL A 67 11.82 -12.03 0.65
CA VAL A 67 10.42 -11.93 0.23
C VAL A 67 10.30 -11.71 -1.28
N ILE A 68 11.19 -10.92 -1.89
CA ILE A 68 11.24 -10.76 -3.35
C ILE A 68 11.42 -12.12 -4.02
N GLU A 69 12.35 -12.93 -3.55
CA GLU A 69 12.61 -14.25 -4.12
C GLU A 69 11.42 -15.22 -3.93
N ILE A 70 10.73 -15.16 -2.79
CA ILE A 70 9.47 -15.90 -2.59
C ILE A 70 8.42 -15.48 -3.62
N LEU A 71 8.24 -14.17 -3.85
CA LEU A 71 7.26 -13.66 -4.81
C LEU A 71 7.61 -14.05 -6.25
N LYS A 72 8.89 -14.02 -6.63
CA LYS A 72 9.35 -14.46 -7.96
C LYS A 72 9.06 -15.94 -8.19
N ARG A 73 9.40 -16.81 -7.23
CA ARG A 73 9.17 -18.27 -7.32
C ARG A 73 7.69 -18.63 -7.49
N ASN A 74 6.78 -17.81 -6.96
CA ASN A 74 5.33 -18.01 -7.08
C ASN A 74 4.69 -17.24 -8.26
N GLY A 75 5.48 -16.59 -9.12
CA GLY A 75 4.95 -15.84 -10.26
C GLY A 75 4.13 -14.60 -9.86
N HIS A 76 4.37 -14.07 -8.67
CA HIS A 76 3.66 -12.91 -8.10
C HIS A 76 4.53 -11.65 -8.02
N TRP A 77 5.77 -11.72 -8.47
CA TRP A 77 6.65 -10.56 -8.62
C TRP A 77 6.26 -9.72 -9.85
N GLY A 78 6.13 -8.41 -9.68
CA GLY A 78 5.75 -7.45 -10.74
C GLY A 78 4.34 -6.91 -10.63
#